data_AF-D3BUB5-F1
#
_entry.id   AF-D3BUB5-F1
#
_cell.length_a   1.000
_cell.length_b   1.000
_cell.length_c   1.000
_cell.angle_alpha   90.00
_cell.angle_beta   90.00
_cell.angle_gamma   90.00
#
_symmetry.space_group_name_H-M   'P 1'
#
loop_
_entity.id
_entity.type
_entity.pdbx_description
1 polymer ?
#
loop_
_entity_poly.entity_id
_entity_poly.type
_entity_poly.pdbx_seq_one_letter_code
_entity_poly.pdbx_strand_id
1 'polypeptide(L)'
;MNSLIRRVEKIQKECVDAKDKNKQLLSEGDADAFTLLRRKIGLDIKGIKQLIADRDEAEINMPGSVRTVDLSHQIRRAIIDIKSDANKLQRMYDRGQEKYNRKQKENPEKLKKLELEKEDCELVWSHINQLELINKKRGGDSNKFIPMETTSSGIKELPDIDNEDFRELRRNDAEIDRGLDIVGQHIAEAGEIAKKMGTTAKAQGEHLDALNKRAEDLDEKLETINIRLAKMIKDVRKADRFIIDVILICVLLGIGGFIYSIVRR
;
A
#
# COMPACT_ATOMS: atom_id res chain seq x y z
N MET A 1 32.93 16.32 -17.99
CA MET A 1 32.91 16.19 -16.51
C MET A 1 31.62 16.73 -15.87
N ASN A 2 31.10 17.89 -16.29
CA ASN A 2 29.89 18.50 -15.69
C ASN A 2 28.54 17.80 -15.96
N SER A 3 28.44 16.90 -16.95
CA SER A 3 27.17 16.19 -17.24
C SER A 3 26.91 15.00 -16.32
N LEU A 4 27.97 14.30 -15.90
CA LEU A 4 27.91 13.18 -14.97
C LEU A 4 27.59 13.68 -13.56
N ILE A 5 28.21 14.77 -13.13
CA ILE A 5 27.92 15.42 -11.84
C ILE A 5 26.45 15.86 -11.79
N ARG A 6 25.92 16.49 -12.85
CA ARG A 6 24.50 16.88 -12.90
C ARG A 6 23.53 15.69 -12.91
N ARG A 7 23.90 14.56 -13.54
CA ARG A 7 23.09 13.33 -13.50
C ARG A 7 23.13 12.68 -12.13
N VAL A 8 24.29 12.63 -11.48
CA VAL A 8 24.44 12.13 -10.11
C VAL A 8 23.70 13.03 -9.12
N GLU A 9 23.78 14.36 -9.26
CA GLU A 9 22.98 15.31 -8.46
C GLU A 9 21.48 15.14 -8.69
N LYS A 10 21.04 14.86 -9.93
CA LYS A 10 19.63 14.62 -10.24
C LYS A 10 19.13 13.30 -9.64
N ILE A 11 19.92 12.23 -9.74
CA ILE A 11 19.62 10.92 -9.14
C ILE A 11 19.67 11.01 -7.61
N GLN A 12 20.64 11.72 -7.04
CA GLN A 12 20.72 11.99 -5.61
C GLN A 12 19.51 12.80 -5.14
N LYS A 13 19.07 13.80 -5.91
CA LYS A 13 17.87 14.58 -5.59
C LYS A 13 16.60 13.73 -5.68
N GLU A 14 16.47 12.85 -6.68
CA GLU A 14 15.33 11.93 -6.83
C GLU A 14 15.30 10.83 -5.75
N CYS A 15 16.46 10.30 -5.32
CA CYS A 15 16.56 9.27 -4.28
C CYS A 15 16.51 9.82 -2.84
N VAL A 16 17.06 11.04 -2.61
CA VAL A 16 16.97 11.72 -1.31
C VAL A 16 15.57 12.26 -1.09
N ASP A 17 14.90 12.81 -2.12
CA ASP A 17 13.49 13.23 -2.03
C ASP A 17 12.57 12.04 -1.68
N ALA A 18 12.86 10.81 -2.12
CA ALA A 18 12.02 9.66 -1.82
C ALA A 18 12.10 9.25 -0.34
N LYS A 19 13.31 9.26 0.25
CA LYS A 19 13.51 8.97 1.68
C LYS A 19 13.03 10.10 2.59
N ASP A 20 13.28 11.36 2.22
CA ASP A 20 12.81 12.52 2.99
C ASP A 20 11.30 12.77 2.82
N LYS A 21 10.69 12.45 1.66
CA LYS A 21 9.22 12.40 1.55
C LYS A 21 8.65 11.34 2.47
N ASN A 22 9.21 10.13 2.51
CA ASN A 22 8.75 9.10 3.46
C ASN A 22 8.87 9.54 4.93
N LYS A 23 9.87 10.37 5.26
CA LYS A 23 10.10 10.91 6.60
C LYS A 23 9.19 12.10 6.94
N GLN A 24 8.91 12.99 5.97
CA GLN A 24 7.93 14.07 6.09
C GLN A 24 6.48 13.54 6.16
N LEU A 25 6.21 12.40 5.54
CA LEU A 25 4.89 11.74 5.56
C LEU A 25 4.53 11.14 6.92
N LEU A 26 5.53 10.85 7.76
CA LEU A 26 5.34 10.46 9.17
C LEU A 26 5.26 11.68 10.11
N SER A 27 5.58 12.89 9.64
CA SER A 27 5.51 14.13 10.43
C SER A 27 4.21 14.93 10.23
N GLU A 28 3.39 14.61 9.22
CA GLU A 28 2.00 15.06 9.14
C GLU A 28 1.16 14.27 10.16
N GLY A 29 1.21 14.70 11.41
CA GLY A 29 0.41 14.16 12.50
C GLY A 29 -1.07 14.50 12.33
N ASP A 30 -1.78 13.80 11.43
CA ASP A 30 -3.22 13.47 11.49
C ASP A 30 -3.70 12.59 10.32
N ALA A 31 -2.80 11.96 9.55
CA ALA A 31 -3.23 11.13 8.42
C ALA A 31 -3.74 9.76 8.90
N ASP A 32 -5.03 9.49 8.66
CA ASP A 32 -5.67 8.21 8.97
C ASP A 32 -4.92 7.04 8.31
N ALA A 33 -4.90 5.88 8.98
CA ALA A 33 -4.18 4.69 8.54
C ALA A 33 -4.58 4.25 7.11
N PHE A 34 -5.84 4.49 6.72
CA PHE A 34 -6.33 4.27 5.36
C PHE A 34 -5.61 5.16 4.33
N THR A 35 -5.44 6.45 4.63
CA THR A 35 -4.79 7.42 3.74
C THR A 35 -3.30 7.12 3.58
N LEU A 36 -2.64 6.69 4.66
CA LEU A 36 -1.24 6.26 4.62
C LEU A 36 -1.06 5.02 3.73
N LEU A 37 -1.92 4.00 3.88
CA LEU A 37 -1.87 2.80 3.07
C LEU A 37 -2.15 3.09 1.59
N ARG A 38 -3.16 3.92 1.31
CA ARG A 38 -3.47 4.39 -0.05
C ARG A 38 -2.27 5.08 -0.70
N ARG A 39 -1.63 5.99 0.04
CA ARG A 39 -0.47 6.74 -0.46
C ARG A 39 0.71 5.82 -0.74
N LYS A 40 0.96 4.84 0.14
CA LYS A 40 1.96 3.79 -0.08
C LYS A 40 1.69 3.01 -1.37
N ILE A 41 0.47 2.50 -1.54
CA ILE A 41 0.05 1.79 -2.76
C ILE A 41 0.26 2.67 -4.01
N GLY A 42 -0.04 3.97 -3.94
CA GLY A 42 0.21 4.91 -5.03
C GLY A 42 1.69 5.03 -5.41
N LEU A 43 2.59 5.04 -4.43
CA LEU A 43 4.04 5.04 -4.67
C LEU A 43 4.50 3.71 -5.29
N ASP A 44 4.00 2.59 -4.77
CA ASP A 44 4.35 1.26 -5.28
C ASP A 44 3.86 1.10 -6.73
N ILE A 45 2.65 1.54 -7.07
CA ILE A 45 2.12 1.54 -8.45
C ILE A 45 3.05 2.36 -9.38
N LYS A 46 3.51 3.52 -8.92
CA LYS A 46 4.43 4.35 -9.70
C LYS A 46 5.78 3.65 -9.90
N GLY A 47 6.30 3.00 -8.86
CA GLY A 47 7.51 2.19 -8.92
C GLY A 47 7.38 1.04 -9.93
N ILE A 48 6.27 0.31 -9.92
CA ILE A 48 6.03 -0.76 -10.91
C ILE A 48 5.94 -0.20 -12.33
N LYS A 49 5.30 0.95 -12.54
CA LYS A 49 5.28 1.60 -13.86
C LYS A 49 6.69 1.95 -14.35
N GLN A 50 7.59 2.38 -13.47
CA GLN A 50 8.99 2.61 -13.80
C GLN A 50 9.72 1.31 -14.14
N LEU A 51 9.55 0.26 -13.33
CA LEU A 51 10.14 -1.06 -13.62
C LEU A 51 9.68 -1.62 -14.98
N ILE A 52 8.41 -1.41 -15.34
CA ILE A 52 7.87 -1.79 -16.66
C ILE A 52 8.56 -1.00 -17.76
N ALA A 53 8.76 0.31 -17.59
CA ALA A 53 9.45 1.14 -18.56
C ALA A 53 10.93 0.74 -18.72
N ASP A 54 11.64 0.53 -17.61
CA ASP A 54 13.05 0.10 -17.60
C ASP A 54 13.22 -1.27 -18.26
N ARG A 55 12.26 -2.17 -18.05
CA ARG A 55 12.22 -3.48 -18.72
C ARG A 55 11.99 -3.32 -20.22
N ASP A 56 11.03 -2.50 -20.62
CA ASP A 56 10.72 -2.29 -22.03
C ASP A 56 11.91 -1.64 -22.77
N GLU A 57 12.66 -0.75 -22.11
CA GLU A 57 13.93 -0.21 -22.62
C GLU A 57 15.03 -1.29 -22.71
N ALA A 58 15.18 -2.12 -21.68
CA ALA A 58 16.14 -3.23 -21.69
C ALA A 58 15.84 -4.22 -22.82
N GLU A 59 14.57 -4.46 -23.12
CA GLU A 59 14.13 -5.37 -24.18
C GLU A 59 14.39 -4.82 -25.58
N ILE A 60 14.23 -3.49 -25.78
CA ILE A 60 14.59 -2.84 -27.04
C ILE A 60 16.10 -2.96 -27.31
N ASN A 61 16.91 -2.83 -26.25
CA ASN A 61 18.37 -2.88 -26.36
C ASN A 61 18.91 -4.32 -26.51
N MET A 62 18.35 -5.28 -25.77
CA MET A 62 18.78 -6.67 -25.80
C MET A 62 17.61 -7.61 -25.43
N PRO A 63 16.87 -8.13 -26.43
CA PRO A 63 15.70 -8.96 -26.19
C PRO A 63 16.09 -10.28 -25.51
N GLY A 64 15.34 -10.67 -24.49
CA GLY A 64 15.58 -11.94 -23.77
C GLY A 64 16.83 -11.95 -22.89
N SER A 65 17.42 -10.79 -22.61
CA SER A 65 18.54 -10.68 -21.67
C SER A 65 18.15 -11.12 -20.25
N VAL A 66 19.12 -11.58 -19.47
CA VAL A 66 18.93 -11.90 -18.03
C VAL A 66 18.32 -10.70 -17.29
N ARG A 67 18.69 -9.48 -17.69
CA ARG A 67 18.14 -8.23 -17.14
C ARG A 67 16.65 -8.06 -17.43
N THR A 68 16.16 -8.38 -18.63
CA THR A 68 14.72 -8.35 -18.94
C THR A 68 13.97 -9.39 -18.09
N VAL A 69 14.53 -10.59 -17.93
CA VAL A 69 13.92 -11.68 -17.16
C VAL A 69 13.84 -11.32 -15.67
N ASP A 70 14.91 -10.76 -15.11
CA ASP A 70 14.97 -10.30 -13.72
C ASP A 70 13.95 -9.18 -13.45
N LEU A 71 13.92 -8.15 -14.31
CA LEU A 71 12.91 -7.08 -14.22
C LEU A 71 11.48 -7.63 -14.34
N SER A 72 11.26 -8.63 -15.21
CA SER A 72 9.96 -9.29 -15.35
C SER A 72 9.56 -10.10 -14.11
N HIS A 73 10.51 -10.68 -13.39
CA HIS A 73 10.26 -11.35 -12.12
C HIS A 73 9.94 -10.32 -11.02
N GLN A 74 10.73 -9.24 -10.94
CA GLN A 74 10.52 -8.15 -9.98
C GLN A 74 9.13 -7.49 -10.15
N ILE A 75 8.71 -7.22 -11.39
CA ILE A 75 7.37 -6.68 -11.69
C ILE A 75 6.28 -7.64 -11.19
N ARG A 76 6.40 -8.95 -11.46
CA ARG A 76 5.41 -9.94 -11.01
C ARG A 76 5.31 -9.99 -9.49
N ARG A 77 6.45 -9.96 -8.79
CA ARG A 77 6.48 -9.97 -7.32
C ARG A 77 5.89 -8.69 -6.73
N ALA A 78 6.25 -7.53 -7.29
CA ALA A 78 5.70 -6.26 -6.87
C ALA A 78 4.17 -6.17 -7.10
N ILE A 79 3.64 -6.73 -8.20
CA ILE A 79 2.18 -6.81 -8.42
C ILE A 79 1.50 -7.66 -7.35
N ILE A 80 2.09 -8.79 -6.95
CA ILE A 80 1.56 -9.64 -5.86
C ILE A 80 1.54 -8.87 -4.54
N ASP A 81 2.61 -8.14 -4.22
CA ASP A 81 2.71 -7.36 -2.98
C ASP A 81 1.68 -6.22 -2.94
N ILE A 82 1.51 -5.48 -4.05
CA ILE A 82 0.47 -4.44 -4.16
C ILE A 82 -0.94 -5.03 -4.04
N LYS A 83 -1.19 -6.22 -4.59
CA LYS A 83 -2.47 -6.93 -4.41
C LYS A 83 -2.73 -7.26 -2.94
N SER A 84 -1.71 -7.67 -2.19
CA SER A 84 -1.84 -7.91 -0.75
C SER A 84 -2.24 -6.62 -0.02
N ASP A 85 -1.60 -5.50 -0.34
CA ASP A 85 -1.89 -4.21 0.30
C ASP A 85 -3.24 -3.63 -0.13
N ALA A 86 -3.66 -3.82 -1.39
CA ALA A 86 -5.00 -3.45 -1.86
C ALA A 86 -6.11 -4.25 -1.17
N ASN A 87 -5.89 -5.54 -0.90
CA ASN A 87 -6.82 -6.34 -0.11
C ASN A 87 -6.92 -5.86 1.35
N LYS A 88 -5.82 -5.37 1.94
CA LYS A 88 -5.86 -4.75 3.27
C LYS A 88 -6.67 -3.47 3.25
N LEU A 89 -6.49 -2.63 2.23
CA LEU A 89 -7.26 -1.40 2.03
C LEU A 89 -8.77 -1.70 1.91
N GLN A 90 -9.13 -2.70 1.11
CA GLN A 90 -10.52 -3.15 0.98
C GLN A 90 -11.12 -3.63 2.31
N ARG A 91 -10.37 -4.42 3.09
CA ARG A 91 -10.83 -4.88 4.42
C ARG A 91 -11.05 -3.73 5.39
N MET A 92 -10.24 -2.67 5.33
CA MET A 92 -10.43 -1.48 6.16
C MET A 92 -11.73 -0.76 5.77
N TYR A 93 -12.00 -0.63 4.48
CA TYR A 93 -13.27 -0.11 3.97
C TYR A 93 -14.47 -0.96 4.42
N ASP A 94 -14.42 -2.28 4.23
CA ASP A 94 -15.53 -3.19 4.58
C ASP A 94 -15.84 -3.11 6.09
N ARG A 95 -14.80 -3.09 6.94
CA ARG A 95 -14.94 -2.90 8.40
C ARG A 95 -15.56 -1.53 8.74
N GLY A 96 -15.14 -0.48 8.06
CA GLY A 96 -15.73 0.86 8.21
C GLY A 96 -17.21 0.88 7.84
N GLN A 97 -17.56 0.22 6.73
CA GLN A 97 -18.92 0.15 6.21
C GLN A 97 -19.84 -0.64 7.14
N GLU A 98 -19.39 -1.77 7.67
CA GLU A 98 -20.13 -2.54 8.67
C GLU A 98 -20.42 -1.73 9.92
N LYS A 99 -19.44 -0.97 10.42
CA LYS A 99 -19.62 -0.10 11.59
C LYS A 99 -20.63 1.01 11.34
N TYR A 100 -20.58 1.64 10.17
CA TYR A 100 -21.56 2.64 9.77
C TYR A 100 -22.98 2.07 9.73
N ASN A 101 -23.15 0.86 9.20
CA ASN A 101 -24.44 0.17 9.16
C ASN A 101 -24.93 -0.24 10.56
N ARG A 102 -24.04 -0.67 11.46
CA ARG A 102 -24.39 -1.05 12.84
C ARG A 102 -24.82 0.14 13.71
N LYS A 103 -24.24 1.33 13.51
CA LYS A 103 -24.57 2.55 14.26
C LYS A 103 -25.75 3.35 13.66
N GLN A 104 -26.68 2.69 12.97
CA GLN A 104 -27.89 3.31 12.36
C GLN A 104 -27.64 4.63 11.59
N LYS A 105 -26.53 4.75 10.85
CA LYS A 105 -26.29 5.91 9.95
C LYS A 105 -26.38 7.29 10.63
N GLU A 106 -26.06 7.39 11.92
CA GLU A 106 -26.25 8.63 12.71
C GLU A 106 -25.50 9.87 12.17
N ASN A 107 -24.47 9.71 11.32
CA ASN A 107 -23.61 10.83 10.93
C ASN A 107 -23.39 10.96 9.41
N PRO A 108 -23.89 12.04 8.75
CA PRO A 108 -23.77 12.25 7.30
C PRO A 108 -22.33 12.52 6.81
N GLU A 109 -21.42 12.99 7.68
CA GLU A 109 -20.01 13.18 7.31
C GLU A 109 -19.25 11.86 7.18
N LYS A 110 -19.56 10.87 8.03
CA LYS A 110 -18.97 9.52 7.93
C LYS A 110 -19.37 8.81 6.64
N LEU A 111 -20.55 9.09 6.09
CA LEU A 111 -21.00 8.53 4.81
C LEU A 111 -20.15 9.05 3.64
N LYS A 112 -19.91 10.37 3.56
CA LYS A 112 -19.08 10.97 2.52
C LYS A 112 -17.64 10.47 2.58
N LYS A 113 -17.09 10.30 3.78
CA LYS A 113 -15.75 9.72 3.96
C LYS A 113 -15.71 8.28 3.42
N LEU A 114 -16.72 7.48 3.74
CA LEU A 114 -16.80 6.10 3.29
C LEU A 114 -16.96 6.00 1.76
N GLU A 115 -17.73 6.90 1.14
CA GLU A 115 -17.86 6.97 -0.33
C GLU A 115 -16.51 7.26 -1.00
N LEU A 116 -15.74 8.22 -0.49
CA LEU A 116 -14.39 8.52 -0.98
C LEU A 116 -13.44 7.32 -0.83
N GLU A 117 -13.49 6.63 0.31
CA GLU A 117 -12.68 5.43 0.55
C GLU A 117 -13.05 4.28 -0.42
N LYS A 118 -14.32 4.18 -0.82
CA LYS A 118 -14.78 3.22 -1.83
C LYS A 118 -14.20 3.53 -3.21
N GLU A 119 -14.30 4.79 -3.64
CA GLU A 119 -13.74 5.25 -4.92
C GLU A 119 -12.22 5.01 -4.98
N ASP A 120 -11.52 5.26 -3.88
CA ASP A 120 -10.09 5.00 -3.76
C ASP A 120 -9.76 3.50 -3.91
N CYS A 121 -10.54 2.61 -3.29
CA CYS A 121 -10.36 1.15 -3.44
C CYS A 121 -10.59 0.71 -4.89
N GLU A 122 -11.65 1.20 -5.54
CA GLU A 122 -11.96 0.89 -6.94
C GLU A 122 -10.84 1.37 -7.89
N LEU A 123 -10.32 2.58 -7.66
CA LEU A 123 -9.23 3.15 -8.47
C LEU A 123 -7.94 2.33 -8.33
N VAL A 124 -7.60 1.90 -7.11
CA VAL A 124 -6.43 1.05 -6.84
C VAL A 124 -6.55 -0.28 -7.61
N TRP A 125 -7.69 -0.94 -7.55
CA TRP A 125 -7.93 -2.18 -8.29
C TRP A 125 -7.89 -1.98 -9.81
N SER A 126 -8.43 -0.87 -10.32
CA SER A 126 -8.33 -0.52 -11.73
C SER A 126 -6.88 -0.39 -12.19
N HIS A 127 -6.04 0.29 -11.40
CA HIS A 127 -4.61 0.40 -11.70
C HIS A 127 -3.87 -0.94 -11.66
N ILE A 128 -4.16 -1.80 -10.69
CA ILE A 128 -3.59 -3.15 -10.62
C ILE A 128 -3.97 -3.95 -11.86
N ASN A 129 -5.25 -3.93 -12.26
CA ASN A 129 -5.73 -4.64 -13.44
C ASN A 129 -5.06 -4.14 -14.73
N GLN A 130 -4.81 -2.83 -14.84
CA GLN A 130 -4.04 -2.28 -15.97
C GLN A 130 -2.60 -2.79 -15.97
N LEU A 131 -1.91 -2.79 -14.82
CA LEU A 131 -0.54 -3.32 -14.70
C LEU A 131 -0.49 -4.81 -15.07
N GLU A 132 -1.48 -5.59 -14.66
CA GLU A 132 -1.59 -7.01 -15.02
C GLU A 132 -1.83 -7.20 -16.51
N LEU A 133 -2.68 -6.38 -17.13
CA LEU A 133 -2.93 -6.47 -18.57
C LEU A 133 -1.67 -6.14 -19.37
N ILE A 134 -0.92 -5.11 -18.96
CA ILE A 134 0.36 -4.74 -19.59
C ILE A 134 1.38 -5.87 -19.43
N ASN A 135 1.40 -6.53 -18.27
CA ASN A 135 2.29 -7.66 -18.02
C ASN A 135 1.87 -8.93 -18.80
N LYS A 136 0.57 -9.25 -18.83
CA LYS A 136 -0.01 -10.43 -19.50
C LYS A 136 0.03 -10.34 -21.02
N LYS A 137 -0.07 -9.13 -21.60
CA LYS A 137 0.12 -8.92 -23.05
C LYS A 137 1.49 -9.35 -23.57
N ARG A 138 2.50 -9.50 -22.70
CA ARG A 138 3.85 -9.98 -23.06
C ARG A 138 4.23 -11.30 -22.41
N GLY A 139 3.72 -11.59 -21.21
CA GLY A 139 3.73 -12.93 -20.64
C GLY A 139 2.68 -13.80 -21.31
N GLY A 140 2.94 -14.19 -22.57
CA GLY A 140 2.24 -15.32 -23.16
C GLY A 140 2.29 -16.50 -22.20
N ASP A 141 1.18 -17.24 -22.13
CA ASP A 141 1.03 -18.45 -21.34
C ASP A 141 2.33 -19.26 -21.28
N SER A 142 2.65 -19.70 -20.07
CA SER A 142 3.44 -20.90 -19.79
C SER A 142 3.48 -21.88 -20.98
N ASN A 143 4.69 -22.29 -21.36
CA ASN A 143 5.02 -23.43 -22.23
C ASN A 143 5.04 -23.26 -23.75
N LYS A 144 5.31 -22.07 -24.30
CA LYS A 144 5.95 -22.05 -25.64
C LYS A 144 7.46 -22.23 -25.49
N PHE A 145 7.85 -23.47 -25.26
CA PHE A 145 9.12 -23.99 -25.74
C PHE A 145 9.23 -23.56 -27.20
N ILE A 146 10.28 -22.82 -27.55
CA ILE A 146 10.57 -22.47 -28.94
C ILE A 146 10.67 -23.82 -29.67
N PRO A 147 9.78 -24.14 -30.65
CA PRO A 147 10.00 -25.31 -31.47
C PRO A 147 11.27 -25.02 -32.25
N MET A 148 12.35 -25.72 -31.92
CA MET A 148 13.52 -25.76 -32.76
C MET A 148 13.10 -26.45 -34.05
N GLU A 149 12.80 -25.65 -35.08
CA GLU A 149 12.44 -26.18 -36.40
C GLU A 149 13.63 -27.00 -36.91
N THR A 150 13.50 -28.31 -36.77
CA THR A 150 14.44 -29.27 -37.33
C THR A 150 14.12 -29.37 -38.82
N THR A 151 14.64 -28.43 -39.60
CA THR A 151 14.62 -28.56 -41.06
C THR A 151 15.65 -29.61 -41.45
N SER A 152 15.18 -30.86 -41.46
CA SER A 152 15.85 -32.02 -42.03
C SER A 152 15.92 -31.87 -43.55
N SER A 153 16.99 -31.25 -44.05
CA SER A 153 17.32 -31.23 -45.47
C SER A 153 18.81 -31.50 -45.67
N GLY A 154 19.13 -32.75 -45.96
CA GLY A 154 20.44 -33.20 -46.42
C GLY A 154 21.25 -33.91 -45.35
N ILE A 155 21.22 -35.24 -45.37
CA ILE A 155 22.29 -36.05 -44.78
C ILE A 155 23.55 -35.75 -45.61
N LYS A 156 24.34 -34.77 -45.16
CA LYS A 156 25.78 -34.76 -45.40
C LYS A 156 26.37 -35.66 -44.33
N GLU A 157 27.25 -36.57 -44.77
CA GLU A 157 28.01 -37.49 -43.92
C GLU A 157 28.41 -36.85 -42.60
N LEU A 158 28.15 -37.57 -41.50
CA LEU A 158 28.53 -37.13 -40.17
C LEU A 158 30.06 -36.90 -40.16
N PRO A 159 30.53 -35.70 -39.78
CA PRO A 159 31.95 -35.48 -39.61
C PRO A 159 32.47 -36.31 -38.42
N ASP A 160 33.67 -36.86 -38.58
CA ASP A 160 34.32 -37.77 -37.62
C ASP A 160 34.36 -37.20 -36.18
N ILE A 161 34.30 -38.13 -35.23
CA ILE A 161 34.21 -37.97 -33.77
C ILE A 161 35.41 -37.20 -33.14
N ASP A 162 36.44 -36.90 -33.93
CA ASP A 162 37.70 -36.26 -33.49
C ASP A 162 37.82 -34.76 -33.85
N ASN A 163 36.72 -34.06 -34.08
CA ASN A 163 36.74 -32.60 -34.20
C ASN A 163 36.91 -31.93 -32.82
N GLU A 164 37.91 -31.05 -32.68
CA GLU A 164 38.16 -30.25 -31.47
C GLU A 164 36.90 -29.54 -30.96
N ASP A 165 36.04 -29.10 -31.89
CA ASP A 165 34.74 -28.46 -31.63
C ASP A 165 33.80 -29.33 -30.75
N PHE A 166 33.80 -30.65 -30.93
CA PHE A 166 32.99 -31.56 -30.10
C PHE A 166 33.56 -31.75 -28.69
N ARG A 167 34.89 -31.63 -28.52
CA ARG A 167 35.52 -31.67 -27.19
C ARG A 167 35.25 -30.38 -26.44
N GLU A 168 35.19 -29.26 -27.13
CA GLU A 168 34.82 -27.96 -26.55
C GLU A 168 33.34 -27.93 -26.16
N LEU A 169 32.44 -28.47 -27.00
CA LEU A 169 31.02 -28.63 -26.67
C LEU A 169 30.82 -29.49 -25.40
N ARG A 170 31.54 -30.61 -25.25
CA ARG A 170 31.47 -31.45 -24.05
C ARG A 170 31.97 -30.74 -22.79
N ARG A 171 32.97 -29.86 -22.91
CA ARG A 171 33.46 -29.05 -21.79
C ARG A 171 32.44 -27.98 -21.40
N ASN A 172 31.83 -27.33 -22.39
CA ASN A 172 30.80 -26.34 -22.17
C ASN A 172 29.54 -26.94 -21.52
N ASP A 173 29.10 -28.13 -21.97
CA ASP A 173 27.99 -28.85 -21.32
C ASP A 173 28.31 -29.16 -19.84
N ALA A 174 29.53 -29.61 -19.54
CA ALA A 174 29.95 -29.89 -18.17
C ALA A 174 30.03 -28.62 -17.29
N GLU A 175 30.33 -27.46 -17.87
CA GLU A 175 30.27 -26.18 -17.17
C GLU A 175 28.84 -25.68 -16.96
N ILE A 176 27.96 -25.88 -17.95
CA ILE A 176 26.54 -25.54 -17.86
C ILE A 176 25.86 -26.38 -16.76
N ASP A 177 26.11 -27.69 -16.69
CA ASP A 177 25.56 -28.56 -15.66
C ASP A 177 25.98 -28.10 -14.25
N ARG A 178 27.24 -27.71 -14.08
CA ARG A 178 27.72 -27.13 -12.81
C ARG A 178 27.02 -25.81 -12.48
N GLY A 179 26.79 -24.96 -13.47
CA GLY A 179 26.03 -23.72 -13.31
C GLY A 179 24.57 -23.97 -12.90
N LEU A 180 23.94 -24.99 -13.49
CA LEU A 180 22.57 -25.39 -13.19
C LEU A 180 22.44 -25.97 -11.78
N ASP A 181 23.42 -26.73 -11.29
CA ASP A 181 23.42 -27.23 -9.91
C ASP A 181 23.49 -26.08 -8.88
N ILE A 182 24.34 -25.08 -9.12
CA ILE A 182 24.45 -23.89 -8.25
C ILE A 182 23.15 -23.10 -8.25
N VAL A 183 22.53 -22.90 -9.43
CA VAL A 183 21.23 -22.23 -9.54
C VAL A 183 20.14 -23.04 -8.84
N GLY A 184 20.17 -24.37 -8.95
CA GLY A 184 19.26 -25.28 -8.26
C GLY A 184 19.35 -25.13 -6.73
N GLN A 185 20.57 -25.04 -6.20
CA GLN A 185 20.80 -24.81 -4.78
C GLN A 185 20.30 -23.43 -4.32
N HIS A 186 20.59 -22.36 -5.08
CA HIS A 186 20.10 -21.02 -4.77
C HIS A 186 18.57 -20.91 -4.85
N ILE A 187 17.91 -21.64 -5.77
CA ILE A 187 16.45 -21.70 -5.85
C ILE A 187 15.87 -22.41 -4.62
N ALA A 188 16.49 -23.49 -4.15
CA ALA A 188 16.07 -24.19 -2.95
C ALA A 188 16.19 -23.29 -1.70
N GLU A 189 17.31 -22.56 -1.58
CA GLU A 189 17.51 -21.57 -0.52
C GLU A 189 16.50 -20.42 -0.58
N ALA A 190 16.25 -19.89 -1.78
CA ALA A 190 15.23 -18.87 -2.00
C ALA A 190 13.81 -19.38 -1.65
N GLY A 191 13.52 -20.66 -1.89
CA GLY A 191 12.28 -21.32 -1.50
C GLY A 191 12.09 -21.36 0.02
N GLU A 192 13.13 -21.72 0.77
CA GLU A 192 13.11 -21.71 2.24
C GLU A 192 12.98 -20.29 2.81
N ILE A 193 13.65 -19.29 2.20
CA ILE A 193 13.49 -17.88 2.56
C ILE A 193 12.06 -17.41 2.29
N ALA A 194 11.47 -17.76 1.14
CA ALA A 194 10.10 -17.42 0.80
C ALA A 194 9.10 -18.05 1.79
N LYS A 195 9.33 -19.30 2.20
CA LYS A 195 8.51 -20.00 3.19
C LYS A 195 8.58 -19.33 4.56
N LYS A 196 9.79 -18.98 5.04
CA LYS A 196 9.98 -18.21 6.28
C LYS A 196 9.35 -16.82 6.22
N MET A 197 9.43 -16.16 5.07
CA MET A 197 8.80 -14.86 4.86
C MET A 197 7.28 -14.96 4.89
N GLY A 198 6.70 -16.00 4.29
CA GLY A 198 5.26 -16.26 4.32
C GLY A 198 4.74 -16.53 5.74
N THR A 199 5.45 -17.32 6.54
CA THR A 199 5.06 -17.56 7.95
C THR A 199 5.18 -16.30 8.80
N THR A 200 6.22 -15.51 8.59
CA THR A 200 6.44 -14.26 9.34
C THR A 200 5.42 -13.19 8.93
N ALA A 201 5.06 -13.12 7.64
CA ALA A 201 4.01 -12.24 7.15
C ALA A 201 2.64 -12.61 7.75
N LYS A 202 2.36 -13.91 7.94
CA LYS A 202 1.14 -14.36 8.62
C LYS A 202 1.10 -13.94 10.09
N ALA A 203 2.21 -14.11 10.82
CA ALA A 203 2.33 -13.68 12.22
C ALA A 203 2.21 -12.14 12.36
N GLN A 204 2.83 -11.38 11.46
CA GLN A 204 2.67 -9.93 11.40
C GLN A 204 1.23 -9.51 11.08
N GLY A 205 0.50 -10.30 10.29
CA GLY A 205 -0.94 -10.11 10.05
C GLY A 205 -1.77 -10.18 11.34
N GLU A 206 -1.50 -11.16 12.21
CA GLU A 206 -2.18 -11.30 13.51
C GLU A 206 -1.86 -10.12 14.46
N HIS A 207 -0.62 -9.64 14.46
CA HIS A 207 -0.23 -8.45 15.24
C HIS A 207 -0.87 -7.16 14.70
N LEU A 208 -1.01 -7.02 13.39
CA LEU A 208 -1.71 -5.87 12.77
C LEU A 208 -3.19 -5.88 13.11
N ASP A 209 -3.87 -7.03 13.10
CA ASP A 209 -5.27 -7.13 13.51
C ASP A 209 -5.46 -6.75 14.99
N ALA A 210 -4.52 -7.13 15.87
CA ALA A 210 -4.56 -6.72 17.28
C ALA A 210 -4.34 -5.21 17.46
N LEU A 211 -3.44 -4.60 16.69
CA LEU A 211 -3.24 -3.15 16.68
C LEU A 211 -4.47 -2.42 16.13
N ASN A 212 -5.08 -2.93 15.06
CA ASN A 212 -6.31 -2.36 14.50
C ASN A 212 -7.42 -2.37 15.55
N LYS A 213 -7.62 -3.50 16.25
CA LYS A 213 -8.60 -3.61 17.32
C LYS A 213 -8.36 -2.60 18.45
N ARG A 214 -7.11 -2.38 18.85
CA ARG A 214 -6.77 -1.36 19.87
C ARG A 214 -7.00 0.07 19.38
N ALA A 215 -6.70 0.36 18.12
CA ALA A 215 -6.99 1.66 17.52
C ALA A 215 -8.50 1.92 17.46
N GLU A 216 -9.28 0.89 17.12
CA GLU A 216 -10.74 0.96 17.12
C GLU A 216 -11.31 1.22 18.53
N ASP A 217 -10.80 0.55 19.57
CA ASP A 217 -11.20 0.80 20.97
C ASP A 217 -10.86 2.24 21.41
N LEU A 218 -9.75 2.80 20.93
CA LEU A 218 -9.37 4.18 21.21
C LEU A 218 -10.29 5.18 20.52
N ASP A 219 -10.64 4.94 19.25
CA ASP A 219 -11.53 5.79 18.48
C ASP A 219 -12.94 5.84 19.10
N GLU A 220 -13.46 4.71 19.58
CA GLU A 220 -14.74 4.66 20.30
C GLU A 220 -14.72 5.43 21.62
N LYS A 221 -13.60 5.35 22.36
CA LYS A 221 -13.40 6.15 23.57
C LYS A 221 -13.34 7.65 23.26
N LEU A 222 -12.65 8.04 22.18
CA LEU A 222 -12.60 9.44 21.73
C LEU A 222 -13.99 9.96 21.36
N GLU A 223 -14.78 9.18 20.60
CA GLU A 223 -16.16 9.52 20.24
C GLU A 223 -17.03 9.69 21.50
N THR A 224 -16.90 8.78 22.47
CA THR A 224 -17.62 8.85 23.74
C THR A 224 -17.25 10.10 24.56
N ILE A 225 -15.95 10.43 24.62
CA ILE A 225 -15.47 11.64 25.32
C ILE A 225 -16.01 12.90 24.63
N ASN A 226 -15.98 12.96 23.30
CA ASN A 226 -16.47 14.11 22.55
C ASN A 226 -17.99 14.33 22.79
N ILE A 227 -18.78 13.25 22.77
CA ILE A 227 -20.21 13.32 23.09
C ILE A 227 -20.44 13.80 24.54
N ARG A 228 -19.67 13.29 25.50
CA ARG A 228 -19.76 13.73 26.91
C ARG A 228 -19.40 15.18 27.08
N LEU A 229 -18.36 15.66 26.39
CA LEU A 229 -17.93 17.04 26.41
C LEU A 229 -19.01 17.97 25.82
N ALA A 230 -19.57 17.60 24.66
CA ALA A 230 -20.65 18.34 24.03
C ALA A 230 -21.91 18.40 24.93
N LYS A 231 -22.22 17.30 25.63
CA LYS A 231 -23.33 17.26 26.61
C LYS A 231 -23.04 18.17 27.81
N MET A 232 -21.84 18.09 28.38
CA MET A 232 -21.43 18.94 29.50
C MET A 232 -21.50 20.43 29.13
N ILE A 233 -21.04 20.83 27.94
CA ILE A 233 -21.16 22.20 27.45
C ILE A 233 -22.62 22.65 27.36
N LYS A 234 -23.52 21.79 26.86
CA LYS A 234 -24.96 22.10 26.80
C LYS A 234 -25.58 22.24 28.20
N ASP A 235 -25.19 21.37 29.13
CA ASP A 235 -25.68 21.37 30.51
C ASP A 235 -25.18 22.62 31.27
N VAL A 236 -23.91 23.02 31.10
CA VAL A 236 -23.35 24.27 31.65
C VAL A 236 -24.11 25.48 31.13
N ARG A 237 -24.37 25.55 29.82
CA ARG A 237 -25.14 26.66 29.22
C ARG A 237 -26.58 26.73 29.73
N LYS A 238 -27.15 25.62 30.20
CA LYS A 238 -28.47 25.58 30.85
C LYS A 238 -28.40 26.06 32.30
N ALA A 239 -27.34 25.68 33.02
CA ALA A 239 -27.08 26.15 34.38
C ALA A 239 -26.87 27.67 34.45
N ASP A 240 -26.13 28.26 33.50
CA ASP A 240 -25.92 29.71 33.43
C ASP A 240 -27.24 30.48 33.28
N ARG A 241 -28.17 29.99 32.44
CA ARG A 241 -29.51 30.63 32.30
C ARG A 241 -30.31 30.54 33.59
N PHE A 242 -30.25 29.40 34.28
CA PHE A 242 -30.91 29.23 35.57
C PHE A 242 -30.36 30.17 36.64
N ILE A 243 -29.04 30.34 36.70
CA ILE A 243 -28.39 31.30 37.64
C ILE A 243 -28.82 32.73 37.35
N ILE A 244 -28.92 33.13 36.08
CA ILE A 244 -29.38 34.47 35.69
C ILE A 244 -30.83 34.72 36.17
N ASP A 245 -31.73 33.74 36.00
CA ASP A 245 -33.12 33.86 36.46
C ASP A 245 -33.21 34.00 37.99
N VAL A 246 -32.39 33.26 38.74
CA VAL A 246 -32.34 33.34 40.21
C VAL A 246 -31.88 34.73 40.66
N ILE A 247 -30.82 35.28 40.05
CA ILE A 247 -30.32 36.63 40.37
C ILE A 247 -31.40 37.68 40.05
N LEU A 248 -32.09 37.54 38.91
CA LEU A 248 -33.15 38.47 38.51
C LEU A 248 -34.31 38.51 39.53
N ILE A 249 -34.72 37.34 40.04
CA ILE A 249 -35.73 37.21 41.09
C ILE A 249 -35.26 37.87 42.41
N CYS A 250 -33.99 37.67 42.80
CA CYS A 250 -33.43 38.31 43.99
C CYS A 250 -33.47 39.84 43.89
N VAL A 251 -33.15 40.41 42.73
CA VAL A 251 -33.21 41.86 42.50
C VAL A 251 -34.66 42.37 42.56
N LEU A 252 -35.60 41.66 41.95
CA LEU A 252 -37.03 41.99 41.98
C LEU A 252 -37.60 41.99 43.40
N LEU A 253 -37.24 40.98 44.22
CA LEU A 253 -37.63 40.92 45.63
C LEU A 253 -37.02 42.06 46.44
N GLY A 254 -35.76 42.43 46.17
CA GLY A 254 -35.11 43.57 46.83
C GLY A 254 -35.84 44.89 46.56
N ILE A 255 -36.22 45.15 45.31
CA ILE A 255 -36.99 46.34 44.92
C ILE A 255 -38.40 46.32 45.53
N GLY A 256 -39.09 45.17 45.48
CA GLY A 256 -40.42 45.02 46.08
C GLY A 256 -40.41 45.24 47.59
N GLY A 257 -39.42 44.70 48.30
CA GLY A 257 -39.21 44.92 49.73
C GLY A 257 -38.91 46.39 50.07
N PHE A 258 -38.12 47.07 49.24
CA PHE A 258 -37.85 48.49 49.40
C PHE A 258 -39.11 49.35 49.26
N ILE A 259 -39.93 49.09 48.23
CA ILE A 259 -41.21 49.78 48.03
C ILE A 259 -42.16 49.51 49.21
N TYR A 260 -42.26 48.26 49.66
CA TYR A 260 -43.09 47.90 50.81
C TYR A 260 -42.65 48.63 52.10
N SER A 261 -41.34 48.73 52.32
CA SER A 261 -40.79 49.47 53.46
C SER A 261 -41.03 50.98 53.39
N ILE A 262 -41.17 51.55 52.20
CA ILE A 262 -41.51 52.97 52.03
C ILE A 262 -43.01 53.21 52.22
N VAL A 263 -43.87 52.33 51.69
CA VAL A 263 -45.34 52.49 51.76
C VAL A 263 -45.89 52.17 53.15
N ARG A 264 -45.25 51.27 53.90
CA ARG A 264 -45.69 50.90 55.26
C ARG A 264 -45.18 51.87 56.33
N ARG A 265 -44.27 52.78 55.98
CA ARG A 265 -43.76 53.82 56.88
C ARG A 265 -44.61 55.08 56.76
#